data_AF-A0A150IPU1-F1
#
_entry.id   AF-A0A150IPU1-F1
#
_cell.length_a   1.000
_cell.length_b   1.000
_cell.length_c   1.000
_cell.angle_alpha   90.00
_cell.angle_beta   90.00
_cell.angle_gamma   90.00
#
_symmetry.space_group_name_H-M   'P 1'
#
loop_
_entity.id
_entity.type
_entity.pdbx_description
1 polymer ?
#
loop_
_entity_poly.entity_id
_entity_poly.type
_entity_poly.pdbx_seq_one_letter_code
_entity_poly.pdbx_strand_id
1 'polypeptide(L)'
;MAMEVGRVCTKLLGREADKNCVIVEIVNKNFVVVSGPKELTGVKRRRCNLKHLEPWDVKINVEKGASDDTLKEAILKAKIEGYS
;
A
#
# COMPACT_ATOMS: atom_id res chain seq x y z
N MET A 1 3.72 -9.75 -12.82
CA MET A 1 3.55 -8.66 -11.83
C MET A 1 4.75 -8.60 -10.91
N ALA A 2 5.46 -7.48 -10.86
CA ALA A 2 6.50 -7.24 -9.86
C ALA A 2 5.88 -6.49 -8.67
N MET A 3 5.95 -7.08 -7.47
CA MET A 3 5.66 -6.37 -6.23
C MET A 3 6.87 -5.51 -5.92
N GLU A 4 6.73 -4.22 -6.15
CA GLU A 4 7.75 -3.21 -5.95
C GLU A 4 7.27 -2.20 -4.91
N VAL A 5 8.22 -1.46 -4.33
CA VAL A 5 7.88 -0.33 -3.46
C VAL A 5 7.08 0.69 -4.26
N GLY A 6 6.02 1.23 -3.64
CA GLY A 6 5.08 2.15 -4.27
C GLY A 6 3.98 1.49 -5.09
N ARG A 7 3.88 0.16 -5.12
CA ARG A 7 2.70 -0.51 -5.69
C ARG A 7 1.49 -0.30 -4.77
N VAL A 8 0.35 0.04 -5.36
CA VAL A 8 -0.94 0.05 -4.65
C VAL A 8 -1.50 -1.36 -4.61
N CYS A 9 -2.05 -1.75 -3.48
CA CYS A 9 -2.70 -3.03 -3.30
C CYS A 9 -3.97 -2.87 -2.47
N THR A 10 -5.00 -3.66 -2.77
CA THR A 10 -6.18 -3.79 -1.93
C THR A 10 -6.05 -5.04 -1.07
N LYS A 11 -6.43 -4.94 0.19
CA LYS A 11 -6.57 -6.14 1.03
C LYS A 11 -7.86 -6.85 0.69
N LEU A 12 -7.77 -8.12 0.30
CA LEU A 12 -8.94 -8.96 0.09
C LEU A 12 -9.47 -9.56 1.40
N LEU A 13 -8.59 -9.80 2.37
CA LEU A 13 -8.88 -10.62 3.55
C LEU A 13 -8.34 -10.00 4.85
N GLY A 14 -9.13 -10.10 5.93
CA GLY A 14 -8.77 -9.72 7.31
C GLY A 14 -9.58 -8.56 7.88
N ARG A 15 -9.16 -8.01 9.03
CA ARG A 15 -9.84 -6.86 9.70
C ARG A 15 -9.90 -5.56 8.87
N GLU A 16 -9.15 -5.51 7.77
CA GLU A 16 -9.06 -4.38 6.84
C GLU A 16 -9.27 -4.87 5.41
N ALA A 17 -10.12 -5.88 5.23
CA ALA A 17 -10.59 -6.25 3.90
C ALA A 17 -11.25 -5.03 3.22
N ASP A 18 -11.13 -4.96 1.91
CA ASP A 18 -11.59 -3.87 1.03
C ASP A 18 -10.92 -2.52 1.26
N LYS A 19 -9.82 -2.47 2.00
CA LYS A 19 -9.05 -1.24 2.21
C LYS A 19 -7.83 -1.19 1.31
N ASN A 20 -7.61 -0.01 0.75
CA ASN A 20 -6.43 0.26 -0.06
C ASN A 20 -5.18 0.56 0.78
N CYS A 21 -4.05 0.08 0.32
CA CYS A 21 -2.76 0.26 0.95
C CYS A 21 -1.63 0.32 -0.08
N VAL A 22 -0.49 0.86 0.32
CA VAL A 22 0.71 0.95 -0.53
C VAL A 22 1.83 0.12 0.08
N ILE A 23 2.58 -0.58 -0.75
CA ILE A 23 3.80 -1.27 -0.34
C ILE A 23 4.90 -0.25 -0.09
N VAL A 24 5.34 -0.11 1.17
CA VAL A 24 6.46 0.77 1.54
C VAL A 24 7.79 0.05 1.57
N GLU A 25 7.77 -1.25 1.83
CA GLU A 25 8.97 -2.06 1.95
C GLU A 25 8.66 -3.53 1.66
N ILE A 26 9.62 -4.21 1.02
CA ILE A 26 9.56 -5.64 0.77
C ILE A 26 10.50 -6.31 1.77
N VAL A 27 9.94 -7.15 2.64
CA VAL A 27 10.74 -7.85 3.67
C VAL A 27 11.30 -9.14 3.08
N ASN A 28 10.46 -9.90 2.37
CA ASN A 28 10.80 -11.19 1.77
C ASN A 28 9.93 -11.44 0.53
N LYS A 29 10.16 -12.56 -0.16
CA LYS A 29 9.32 -13.00 -1.30
C LYS A 29 7.84 -13.25 -0.97
N ASN A 30 7.47 -13.38 0.31
CA ASN A 30 6.10 -13.64 0.76
C ASN A 30 5.51 -12.52 1.62
N PHE A 31 6.34 -11.61 2.11
CA PHE A 31 5.93 -10.62 3.11
C PHE A 31 6.40 -9.23 2.70
N VAL A 32 5.46 -8.30 2.83
CA VAL A 32 5.69 -6.88 2.55
C VAL A 32 5.19 -6.06 3.73
N VAL A 33 5.78 -4.90 3.92
CA VAL A 33 5.24 -3.87 4.80
C VAL A 33 4.34 -3.00 3.93
N VAL A 34 3.08 -2.95 4.31
CA VAL A 34 2.11 -2.04 3.73
C VAL A 34 1.88 -0.89 4.68
N SER A 35 1.60 0.28 4.13
CA SER A 35 1.13 1.44 4.86
C SER A 35 -0.05 2.06 4.11
N GLY A 36 -1.11 2.38 4.85
CA GLY A 36 -2.16 3.25 4.36
C GLY A 36 -2.17 4.49 5.25
N PRO A 37 -2.14 5.71 4.70
CA PRO A 37 -2.27 6.90 5.51
C PRO A 37 -3.55 6.77 6.34
N LYS A 38 -3.41 6.90 7.66
CA LYS A 38 -4.50 6.63 8.60
C LYS A 38 -5.72 7.54 8.36
N GLU A 39 -5.46 8.72 7.80
CA GLU A 39 -6.46 9.73 7.43
C GLU A 39 -7.26 9.34 6.16
N LEU A 40 -6.70 8.50 5.29
CA LEU A 40 -7.35 8.08 4.04
C LEU A 40 -8.05 6.73 4.22
N THR A 41 -7.29 5.66 4.51
CA THR A 41 -7.83 4.29 4.56
C THR A 41 -7.88 3.71 5.98
N GLY A 42 -7.18 4.34 6.93
CA GLY A 42 -7.07 3.85 8.31
C GLY A 42 -6.17 2.62 8.46
N VAL A 43 -5.44 2.23 7.41
CA VAL A 43 -4.58 1.03 7.42
C VAL A 43 -3.25 1.29 8.10
N LYS A 44 -3.09 0.83 9.34
CA LYS A 44 -1.82 1.00 10.06
C LYS A 44 -0.66 0.30 9.34
N ARG A 45 0.52 0.94 9.37
CA ARG A 45 1.79 0.35 8.89
C ARG A 45 2.01 -1.01 9.54
N ARG A 46 1.96 -2.07 8.74
CA ARG A 46 2.07 -3.45 9.24
C ARG A 46 2.64 -4.37 8.18
N ARG A 47 3.24 -5.46 8.63
CA ARG A 47 3.64 -6.57 7.77
C ARG A 47 2.40 -7.36 7.35
N CYS A 48 2.22 -7.56 6.05
CA CYS A 48 1.17 -8.38 5.46
C CYS A 48 1.77 -9.45 4.55
N ASN A 49 1.05 -10.56 4.43
CA ASN A 49 1.38 -11.61 3.47
C ASN A 49 0.83 -11.21 2.10
N LEU A 50 1.62 -11.45 1.06
CA LEU A 50 1.25 -11.17 -0.33
C LEU A 50 0.00 -11.92 -0.77
N LYS A 51 -0.28 -13.10 -0.19
CA LYS A 51 -1.49 -13.88 -0.49
C LYS A 51 -2.80 -13.14 -0.16
N HIS A 52 -2.76 -12.11 0.69
CA HIS A 52 -3.96 -11.36 1.10
C HIS A 52 -4.07 -10.00 0.39
N LEU A 53 -3.11 -9.68 -0.47
CA LEU A 53 -2.98 -8.41 -1.14
C LEU A 53 -3.14 -8.62 -2.64
N GLU A 54 -4.04 -7.86 -3.24
CA GLU A 54 -4.19 -7.82 -4.69
C GLU A 54 -3.52 -6.56 -5.23
N PRO A 55 -2.43 -6.69 -6.00
CA PRO A 55 -1.74 -5.53 -6.57
C PRO A 55 -2.57 -4.92 -7.70
N TRP A 56 -2.67 -3.60 -7.70
CA TRP A 56 -3.28 -2.87 -8.81
C TRP A 56 -2.26 -2.59 -9.92
N ASP A 57 -2.75 -2.25 -11.11
CA ASP A 57 -1.92 -1.79 -12.22
C ASP A 57 -1.33 -0.38 -12.02
N VAL A 58 -1.69 0.28 -10.92
CA VAL A 58 -1.19 1.60 -10.53
C VAL A 58 0.08 1.48 -9.65
N LYS A 59 1.08 2.28 -9.98
CA LYS A 59 2.31 2.47 -9.19
C LYS A 59 2.47 3.93 -8.85
N ILE A 60 2.75 4.21 -7.58
CA ILE A 60 3.18 5.52 -7.11
C ILE A 60 4.69 5.53 -6.91
N ASN A 61 5.32 6.67 -7.15
CA ASN A 61 6.75 6.81 -6.95
C ASN A 61 7.02 7.23 -5.49
N VAL A 62 7.40 6.28 -4.65
CA VAL A 62 7.76 6.51 -3.25
C VAL A 62 9.04 5.76 -2.90
N GLU A 63 9.80 6.31 -1.98
CA GLU A 63 11.04 5.69 -1.49
C GLU A 63 10.75 4.55 -0.51
N LYS A 64 11.71 3.62 -0.42
CA LYS A 64 11.64 2.51 0.53
C LYS A 64 11.59 3.07 1.95
N GLY A 65 10.53 2.71 2.67
CA GLY A 65 10.36 3.13 4.06
C GLY A 65 9.72 4.51 4.25
N ALA A 66 9.20 5.14 3.19
CA ALA A 66 8.54 6.44 3.22
C ALA A 66 7.62 6.65 4.43
N SER A 67 7.62 7.89 4.93
CA SER A 67 6.77 8.33 6.04
C SER A 67 5.32 8.51 5.58
N ASP A 68 4.40 8.46 6.53
CA ASP A 68 2.96 8.64 6.28
C ASP A 68 2.64 9.94 5.52
N ASP A 69 3.40 11.02 5.75
CA ASP A 69 3.22 12.30 5.06
C ASP A 69 3.60 12.24 3.58
N THR A 70 4.79 11.71 3.26
CA THR A 70 5.24 11.52 1.88
C THR A 70 4.31 10.58 1.11
N LEU A 71 3.77 9.56 1.77
CA LEU A 71 2.77 8.66 1.19
C LEU A 71 1.48 9.40 0.83
N LYS A 72 0.97 10.27 1.71
CA LYS A 72 -0.22 11.09 1.41
C LYS A 72 0.02 11.97 0.20
N GLU A 73 1.14 12.69 0.16
CA GLU A 73 1.48 13.54 -0.97
C GLU A 73 1.59 12.76 -2.28
N ALA A 74 2.24 11.59 -2.24
CA ALA A 74 2.39 10.72 -3.40
C ALA A 74 1.03 10.17 -3.90
N ILE A 75 0.14 9.77 -2.98
CA ILE A 75 -1.22 9.31 -3.31
C ILE A 75 -2.05 10.46 -3.90
N LEU A 76 -1.96 11.66 -3.33
CA LEU A 76 -2.65 12.86 -3.81
C LEU A 76 -2.17 13.24 -5.22
N LYS A 77 -0.85 13.22 -5.45
CA LYS A 77 -0.24 13.45 -6.76
C LYS A 77 -0.63 12.40 -7.78
N ALA A 78 -0.70 11.14 -7.36
CA ALA A 78 -1.08 10.04 -8.24
C ALA A 78 -2.56 10.05 -8.63
N LYS A 79 -3.41 10.88 -7.99
CA LYS A 79 -4.86 11.00 -8.26
C LYS A 79 -5.52 9.63 -8.48
N ILE A 80 -5.29 8.72 -7.54
CA ILE A 80 -5.79 7.35 -7.65
C ILE A 80 -7.30 7.39 -7.41
N GLU A 81 -8.08 7.33 -8.49
CA GLU A 81 -9.53 7.24 -8.42
C GLU A 81 -9.94 5.95 -7.68
N GLY A 82 -10.75 6.09 -6.63
CA GLY A 82 -11.23 4.95 -5.82
C GLY A 82 -10.33 4.54 -4.66
N TYR A 83 -9.34 5.35 -4.26
CA TYR A 83 -8.54 5.08 -3.06
C TYR A 83 -9.35 5.32 -1.77
N SER A 84 -10.12 4.31 -1.35
CA SER A 84 -10.92 4.28 -0.12
C SER A 84 -10.62 3.05 0.76
#